data_AF-B4D1R6-F1
#
_entry.id   AF-B4D1R6-F1
#
_cell.length_a   1.000
_cell.length_b   1.000
_cell.length_c   1.000
_cell.angle_alpha   90.00
_cell.angle_beta   90.00
_cell.angle_gamma   90.00
#
_symmetry.space_group_name_H-M   'P 1'
#
loop_
_entity.id
_entity.type
_entity.pdbx_description
1 polymer ?
#
loop_
_entity_poly.entity_id
_entity_poly.type
_entity_poly.pdbx_seq_one_letter_code
_entity_poly.pdbx_strand_id
1 'polypeptide(L)'
;MTLLELTEPLFQYICMLNRIARNPGGENMGLDALRPVMVDMLEGMKAQAEPDPRLATQYKKMEMTLIFFVDSMLSESKLTLAPQWNKHRLAYERNELAGDEKFFDLLDETLAEKGSEADERLEVYYACLGLGFQGWYAGQPEYLRKKMHEVSLRISRVFDPDQRARICPEAYQCTDGRDLIERPGLKVLTIGISFVGLCLVVLAVNFLLFQTASHGLAEALREILQHDLWSGK
;
A
#
# COMPACT_ATOMS: atom_id res chain seq x y z
N MET A 1 -12.87 -19.24 18.08
CA MET A 1 -11.71 -18.44 18.47
C MET A 1 -10.62 -18.71 17.46
N THR A 2 -10.26 -17.72 16.65
CA THR A 2 -9.12 -17.80 15.73
C THR A 2 -7.82 -17.44 16.45
N LEU A 3 -6.67 -17.79 15.86
CA LEU A 3 -5.38 -17.35 16.39
C LEU A 3 -5.27 -15.81 16.40
N LEU A 4 -5.85 -15.15 15.40
CA LEU A 4 -5.86 -13.69 15.32
C LEU A 4 -6.65 -13.06 16.47
N GLU A 5 -7.86 -13.56 16.76
CA GLU A 5 -8.70 -13.11 17.88
C GLU A 5 -7.98 -13.29 19.24
N LEU A 6 -7.20 -14.36 19.38
CA LEU A 6 -6.39 -14.58 20.59
C LEU A 6 -5.32 -13.50 20.77
N THR A 7 -4.67 -13.09 19.68
CA THR A 7 -3.59 -12.08 19.69
C THR A 7 -4.08 -10.64 19.66
N GLU A 8 -5.36 -10.42 19.36
CA GLU A 8 -5.95 -9.09 19.21
C GLU A 8 -5.75 -8.17 20.43
N PRO A 9 -5.92 -8.62 21.69
CA PRO A 9 -5.70 -7.76 22.86
C PRO A 9 -4.27 -7.21 22.93
N LEU A 10 -3.27 -8.01 22.55
CA LEU A 10 -1.87 -7.57 22.50
C LEU A 10 -1.68 -6.48 21.43
N PHE A 11 -2.24 -6.67 20.24
CA PHE A 11 -2.16 -5.71 19.14
C PHE A 11 -2.85 -4.39 19.48
N GLN A 12 -4.04 -4.44 20.07
CA GLN A 12 -4.75 -3.25 20.52
C GLN A 12 -3.97 -2.49 21.58
N TYR A 13 -3.34 -3.20 22.53
CA TYR A 13 -2.53 -2.57 23.56
C TYR A 13 -1.29 -1.88 22.98
N ILE A 14 -0.57 -2.52 22.05
CA ILE A 14 0.56 -1.88 21.36
C ILE A 14 0.11 -0.64 20.57
N CYS A 15 -1.05 -0.70 19.92
CA CYS A 15 -1.62 0.47 19.24
C CYS A 15 -1.93 1.61 20.21
N MET A 16 -2.48 1.29 21.39
CA MET A 16 -2.73 2.25 22.46
C MET A 16 -1.42 2.89 22.93
N LEU A 17 -0.38 2.11 23.20
CA LEU A 17 0.94 2.62 23.59
C LEU A 17 1.54 3.53 22.52
N ASN A 18 1.46 3.13 21.25
CA ASN A 18 1.93 3.95 20.13
C ASN A 18 1.18 5.28 20.02
N ARG A 19 -0.13 5.29 20.32
CA ARG A 19 -0.94 6.51 20.37
C ARG A 19 -0.52 7.41 21.52
N ILE A 20 -0.27 6.84 22.71
CA ILE A 20 0.21 7.58 23.88
C ILE A 20 1.58 8.20 23.58
N ALA A 21 2.50 7.43 22.99
CA ALA A 21 3.85 7.87 22.63
C ALA A 21 3.88 9.06 21.64
N ARG A 22 2.81 9.25 20.85
CA ARG A 22 2.69 10.37 19.90
C ARG A 22 2.14 11.64 20.54
N ASN A 23 1.49 11.55 21.70
CA ASN A 23 0.91 12.69 22.39
C ASN A 23 1.92 13.29 23.39
N PRO A 24 2.21 14.60 23.33
CA PRO A 24 3.22 15.25 24.17
C PRO A 24 2.87 15.34 25.68
N GLY A 25 1.71 14.82 26.10
CA GLY A 25 1.30 14.66 27.49
C GLY A 25 1.16 13.20 27.96
N GLY A 26 1.57 12.24 27.12
CA GLY A 26 1.46 10.81 27.38
C GLY A 26 2.54 10.30 28.34
N GLU A 27 2.24 10.42 29.63
CA GLU A 27 2.78 9.75 30.83
C GLU A 27 4.15 9.05 30.81
N ASN A 28 4.89 9.29 31.89
CA ASN A 28 6.02 8.50 32.37
C ASN A 28 5.57 7.07 32.75
N MET A 29 5.22 6.23 31.78
CA MET A 29 5.08 4.80 32.02
C MET A 29 6.45 4.23 32.37
N GLY A 30 6.60 3.76 33.61
CA GLY A 30 7.81 3.07 34.05
C GLY A 30 7.90 1.67 33.46
N LEU A 31 9.14 1.21 33.21
CA LEU A 31 9.42 -0.16 32.78
C LEU A 31 8.78 -1.19 33.72
N ASP A 32 8.84 -0.92 35.03
CA ASP A 32 8.33 -1.79 36.09
C ASP A 32 6.80 -1.96 36.07
N ALA A 33 6.07 -1.03 35.47
CA ALA A 33 4.61 -1.13 35.31
C ALA A 33 4.24 -1.79 33.98
N LEU A 34 4.96 -1.49 32.89
CA LEU A 34 4.62 -1.99 31.56
C LEU A 34 5.02 -3.45 31.35
N ARG A 35 6.20 -3.84 31.83
CA ARG A 35 6.76 -5.18 31.64
C ARG A 35 5.87 -6.30 32.21
N PRO A 36 5.39 -6.25 33.47
CA PRO A 36 4.51 -7.30 33.97
C PRO A 36 3.21 -7.37 33.17
N VAL A 37 2.65 -6.24 32.73
CA VAL A 37 1.44 -6.23 31.89
C VAL A 37 1.66 -6.98 30.57
N MET A 38 2.81 -6.81 29.91
CA MET A 38 3.14 -7.55 28.68
C MET A 38 3.29 -9.05 28.92
N VAL A 39 3.96 -9.43 30.02
CA VAL A 39 4.13 -10.84 30.39
C VAL A 39 2.77 -11.46 30.73
N ASP A 40 1.95 -10.80 31.54
CA ASP A 40 0.60 -11.24 31.92
C ASP A 40 -0.30 -11.41 30.69
N MET A 41 -0.19 -10.52 29.69
CA MET A 41 -0.93 -10.66 28.43
C MET A 41 -0.47 -11.89 27.63
N LEU A 42 0.84 -12.14 27.53
CA LEU A 42 1.38 -13.33 26.87
C LEU A 42 1.00 -14.62 27.59
N GLU A 43 1.02 -14.64 28.92
CA GLU A 43 0.57 -15.78 29.71
C GLU A 43 -0.95 -15.98 29.63
N GLY A 44 -1.72 -14.89 29.65
CA GLY A 44 -3.16 -14.91 29.48
C GLY A 44 -3.60 -15.49 28.14
N MET A 45 -2.90 -15.14 27.05
CA MET A 45 -3.12 -15.75 25.73
C MET A 45 -2.79 -17.24 25.73
N LYS A 46 -1.71 -17.65 26.39
CA LYS A 46 -1.37 -19.07 26.54
C LYS A 46 -2.46 -19.86 27.27
N ALA A 47 -2.94 -19.34 28.41
CA ALA A 47 -4.00 -19.96 29.20
C ALA A 47 -5.33 -20.03 28.44
N GLN A 48 -5.65 -19.02 27.62
CA GLN A 48 -6.84 -19.04 26.75
C GLN A 48 -6.71 -20.03 25.58
N ALA A 49 -5.48 -20.37 25.16
CA ALA A 49 -5.23 -21.35 24.10
C ALA A 49 -5.21 -22.80 24.61
N GLU A 50 -4.92 -23.05 25.89
CA GLU A 50 -4.84 -24.40 26.48
C GLU A 50 -6.09 -25.30 26.28
N PRO A 51 -7.34 -24.79 26.30
CA PRO A 51 -8.53 -25.62 26.08
C PRO A 51 -8.62 -26.22 24.67
N ASP A 52 -7.97 -25.62 23.67
CA ASP A 52 -7.95 -26.10 22.28
C ASP A 52 -6.54 -26.56 21.89
N PRO A 53 -6.28 -27.88 21.78
CA PRO A 53 -4.96 -28.42 21.42
C PRO A 53 -4.39 -27.88 20.11
N ARG A 54 -5.26 -27.55 19.15
CA ARG A 54 -4.87 -26.97 17.86
C ARG A 54 -4.32 -25.57 18.09
N LEU A 55 -5.08 -24.74 18.80
CA LEU A 55 -4.72 -23.35 19.10
C LEU A 55 -3.48 -23.27 19.99
N ALA A 56 -3.34 -24.15 20.99
CA ALA A 56 -2.17 -24.25 21.84
C ALA A 56 -0.89 -24.54 21.03
N THR A 57 -0.97 -25.42 20.02
CA THR A 57 0.16 -25.74 19.14
C THR A 57 0.52 -24.54 18.26
N GLN A 58 -0.47 -23.85 17.69
CA GLN A 58 -0.23 -22.64 16.90
C GLN A 58 0.36 -21.52 17.76
N TYR A 59 -0.17 -21.28 18.95
CA TYR A 59 0.33 -20.26 19.88
C TYR A 59 1.79 -20.54 20.25
N LYS A 60 2.14 -21.79 20.54
CA LYS A 60 3.53 -22.18 20.86
C LYS A 60 4.51 -21.84 19.73
N LYS A 61 4.10 -21.99 18.47
CA LYS A 61 4.91 -21.60 17.30
C LYS A 61 5.01 -20.07 17.17
N MET A 62 3.96 -19.34 17.53
CA MET A 62 3.88 -17.88 17.39
C MET A 62 4.42 -17.10 18.60
N GLU A 63 4.54 -17.72 19.76
CA GLU A 63 4.92 -17.06 21.03
C GLU A 63 6.22 -16.25 20.87
N MET A 64 7.24 -16.84 20.25
CA MET A 64 8.51 -16.17 20.00
C MET A 64 8.38 -14.98 19.05
N THR A 65 7.58 -15.13 17.99
CA THR A 65 7.31 -14.05 17.03
C THR A 65 6.59 -12.88 17.68
N LEU A 66 5.61 -13.13 18.56
CA LEU A 66 4.91 -12.08 19.30
C LEU A 66 5.84 -11.35 20.27
N ILE A 67 6.76 -12.07 20.92
CA ILE A 67 7.80 -11.46 21.77
C ILE A 67 8.71 -10.54 20.95
N PHE A 68 9.20 -11.00 19.79
CA PHE A 68 10.03 -10.16 18.91
C PHE A 68 9.29 -8.92 18.43
N PHE A 69 8.01 -9.07 18.08
CA PHE A 69 7.14 -7.96 17.72
C PHE A 69 7.03 -6.94 18.86
N VAL A 70 6.70 -7.35 20.07
CA VAL A 70 6.60 -6.46 21.25
C VAL A 70 7.92 -5.74 21.48
N ASP A 71 9.05 -6.46 21.44
CA ASP A 71 10.37 -5.89 21.70
C ASP A 71 10.77 -4.83 20.66
N SER A 72 10.58 -5.08 19.37
CA SER A 72 10.83 -4.10 18.30
C SER A 72 9.90 -2.90 18.45
N MET A 73 8.59 -3.13 18.61
CA MET A 73 7.61 -2.03 18.71
C MET A 73 7.87 -1.11 19.90
N LEU A 74 8.26 -1.64 21.07
CA LEU A 74 8.55 -0.84 22.26
C LEU A 74 9.91 -0.16 22.20
N SER A 75 10.93 -0.84 21.65
CA SER A 75 12.28 -0.27 21.53
C SER A 75 12.37 0.83 20.48
N GLU A 76 11.55 0.78 19.42
CA GLU A 76 11.45 1.80 18.38
C GLU A 76 10.41 2.90 18.70
N SER A 77 9.65 2.74 19.79
CA SER A 77 8.65 3.71 20.20
C SER A 77 9.28 5.02 20.68
N LYS A 78 8.47 6.09 20.68
CA LYS A 78 8.87 7.41 21.23
C LYS A 78 8.67 7.52 22.75
N LEU A 79 8.43 6.40 23.43
CA LEU A 79 8.24 6.38 24.88
C LEU A 79 9.57 6.65 25.59
N THR A 80 9.50 7.27 26.78
CA THR A 80 10.68 7.52 27.62
C THR A 80 11.37 6.23 28.08
N LEU A 81 10.62 5.13 28.13
CA LEU A 81 11.10 3.80 28.50
C LEU A 81 11.81 3.05 27.35
N ALA A 82 11.72 3.50 26.10
CA ALA A 82 12.25 2.75 24.94
C ALA A 82 13.75 2.38 25.08
N PRO A 83 14.65 3.28 25.56
CA PRO A 83 16.06 2.93 25.77
C PRO A 83 16.27 1.92 26.90
N GLN A 84 15.40 1.92 27.92
CA GLN A 84 15.46 0.98 29.04
C GLN A 84 14.93 -0.39 28.64
N TRP A 85 13.86 -0.42 27.85
CA TRP A 85 13.31 -1.63 27.24
C TRP A 85 14.33 -2.31 26.34
N ASN A 86 15.05 -1.55 25.50
CA ASN A 86 16.07 -2.09 24.61
C ASN A 86 17.19 -2.85 25.34
N LYS A 87 17.46 -2.52 26.61
CA LYS A 87 18.44 -3.22 27.45
C LYS A 87 17.87 -4.49 28.12
N HIS A 88 16.56 -4.53 28.33
CA HIS A 88 15.86 -5.62 29.04
C HIS A 88 14.74 -6.22 28.18
N ARG A 89 15.05 -6.45 26.89
CA ARG A 89 14.13 -7.08 25.94
C ARG A 89 13.66 -8.44 26.47
N LEU A 90 12.40 -8.77 26.23
CA LEU A 90 11.83 -10.06 26.66
C LEU A 90 12.50 -11.24 25.94
N ALA A 91 12.96 -11.03 24.70
CA ALA A 91 13.74 -12.02 23.95
C ALA A 91 15.05 -12.44 24.64
N TYR A 92 15.69 -11.54 25.39
CA TYR A 92 16.95 -11.85 26.08
C TYR A 92 16.78 -12.88 27.19
N GLU A 93 15.61 -12.90 27.84
CA GLU A 93 15.28 -13.92 28.85
C GLU A 93 15.17 -15.33 28.26
N ARG A 94 14.93 -15.40 26.95
CA ARG A 94 14.88 -16.65 26.19
C ARG A 94 16.17 -16.96 25.43
N ASN A 95 17.27 -16.25 25.75
CA ASN A 95 18.58 -16.33 25.11
C ASN A 95 18.55 -15.99 23.60
N GLU A 96 17.58 -15.18 23.16
CA GLU A 96 17.44 -14.80 21.77
C GLU A 96 17.84 -13.35 21.52
N LEU A 97 19.01 -13.16 20.92
CA LEU A 97 19.60 -11.86 20.62
C LEU A 97 19.27 -11.38 19.19
N ALA A 98 18.91 -12.30 18.29
CA ALA A 98 18.64 -12.04 16.87
C ALA A 98 17.14 -12.14 16.55
N GLY A 99 16.29 -11.50 17.35
CA GLY A 99 14.83 -11.59 17.20
C GLY A 99 14.31 -11.09 15.85
N ASP A 100 14.96 -10.07 15.29
CA ASP A 100 14.50 -9.41 14.07
C ASP A 100 14.75 -10.25 12.81
N GLU A 101 15.88 -10.97 12.73
CA GLU A 101 16.19 -11.89 11.62
C GLU A 101 15.34 -13.16 11.74
N LYS A 102 15.29 -13.74 12.94
CA LYS A 102 14.49 -14.94 13.24
C LYS A 102 13.00 -14.75 12.97
N PHE A 103 12.47 -13.55 13.16
CA PHE A 103 11.07 -13.26 12.79
C PHE A 103 10.82 -13.57 11.31
N PHE A 104 11.70 -13.12 10.42
CA PHE A 104 11.54 -13.31 8.98
C PHE A 104 11.88 -14.74 8.55
N ASP A 105 12.81 -15.41 9.23
CA ASP A 105 13.07 -16.84 9.02
C ASP A 105 11.81 -17.67 9.33
N LEU A 106 11.17 -17.42 10.49
CA LEU A 106 9.94 -18.10 10.88
C LEU A 106 8.75 -17.76 9.96
N LEU A 107 8.70 -16.53 9.44
CA LEU A 107 7.73 -16.14 8.43
C LEU A 107 7.92 -16.93 7.13
N ASP A 108 9.16 -17.04 6.66
CA ASP A 108 9.48 -17.75 5.42
C ASP A 108 9.26 -19.26 5.55
N GLU A 109 9.55 -19.84 6.72
CA GLU A 109 9.17 -21.22 7.07
C GLU A 109 7.66 -21.42 7.04
N THR A 110 6.89 -20.48 7.62
CA THR A 110 5.43 -20.55 7.65
C THR A 110 4.83 -20.36 6.26
N LEU A 111 5.43 -19.51 5.40
CA LEU A 111 5.04 -19.35 3.99
C LEU A 111 5.29 -20.61 3.16
N ALA A 112 6.35 -21.37 3.47
CA ALA A 112 6.65 -22.64 2.82
C ALA A 112 5.69 -23.77 3.26
N GLU A 113 5.15 -23.68 4.48
CA GLU A 113 4.23 -24.66 5.04
C GLU A 113 2.84 -24.58 4.35
N LYS A 114 2.28 -25.74 4.01
CA LYS A 114 0.97 -25.84 3.37
C LYS A 114 -0.07 -26.32 4.39
N GLY A 115 -1.09 -25.50 4.65
CA GLY A 115 -2.25 -25.90 5.43
C GLY A 115 -3.02 -24.71 5.98
N SER A 116 -4.27 -24.94 6.39
CA SER A 116 -5.13 -23.91 7.00
C SER A 116 -4.52 -23.32 8.27
N GLU A 117 -3.73 -24.11 9.02
CA GLU A 117 -3.04 -23.65 10.22
C GLU A 117 -1.87 -22.69 9.94
N ALA A 118 -1.19 -22.88 8.81
CA ALA A 118 -0.16 -21.94 8.36
C ALA A 118 -0.80 -20.63 7.93
N ASP A 119 -1.94 -20.69 7.22
CA ASP A 119 -2.68 -19.50 6.81
C ASP A 119 -3.15 -18.67 8.02
N GLU A 120 -3.65 -19.30 9.10
CA GLU A 120 -3.99 -18.61 10.36
C GLU A 120 -2.79 -17.93 11.04
N ARG A 121 -1.59 -18.54 10.99
CA ARG A 121 -0.37 -17.90 11.49
C ARG A 121 0.05 -16.71 10.62
N LEU A 122 -0.07 -16.85 9.31
CA LEU A 122 0.26 -15.80 8.35
C LEU A 122 -0.62 -14.55 8.53
N GLU A 123 -1.86 -14.70 8.99
CA GLU A 123 -2.70 -13.55 9.38
C GLU A 123 -2.09 -12.75 10.52
N VAL A 124 -1.56 -13.43 11.55
CA VAL A 124 -0.87 -12.78 12.68
C VAL A 124 0.41 -12.10 12.21
N TYR A 125 1.21 -12.75 11.36
CA TYR A 125 2.39 -12.11 10.76
C TYR A 125 2.02 -10.87 9.94
N TYR A 126 0.96 -10.96 9.14
CA TYR A 126 0.47 -9.85 8.34
C TYR A 126 0.03 -8.68 9.22
N ALA A 127 -0.64 -8.97 10.34
CA ALA A 127 -1.00 -7.96 11.33
C ALA A 127 0.25 -7.30 11.95
N CYS A 128 1.25 -8.08 12.38
CA CYS A 128 2.52 -7.55 12.89
C CYS A 128 3.22 -6.60 11.90
N LEU A 129 3.33 -7.02 10.62
CA LEU A 129 3.91 -6.18 9.56
C LEU A 129 3.07 -4.93 9.30
N GLY A 130 1.74 -5.05 9.27
CA GLY A 130 0.81 -3.94 9.07
C GLY A 130 0.82 -2.91 10.21
N LEU A 131 1.11 -3.34 11.43
CA LEU A 131 1.26 -2.47 12.60
C LEU A 131 2.58 -1.71 12.64
N GLY A 132 3.51 -2.03 11.73
CA GLY A 132 4.75 -1.30 11.52
C GLY A 132 6.01 -2.04 11.98
N PHE A 133 5.96 -3.35 12.20
CA PHE A 133 7.17 -4.14 12.44
C PHE A 133 8.07 -4.13 11.21
N GLN A 134 9.30 -3.63 11.35
CA GLN A 134 10.29 -3.57 10.28
C GLN A 134 11.44 -4.57 10.48
N GLY A 135 11.84 -4.79 11.74
CA GLY A 135 12.92 -5.69 12.11
C GLY A 135 14.19 -5.47 11.28
N TRP A 136 14.75 -6.57 10.75
CA TRP A 136 15.98 -6.58 9.96
C TRP A 136 15.93 -5.70 8.70
N TYR A 137 14.74 -5.48 8.14
CA TYR A 137 14.53 -4.67 6.94
C TYR A 137 14.20 -3.20 7.26
N ALA A 138 14.50 -2.72 8.46
CA ALA A 138 14.42 -1.31 8.79
C ALA A 138 15.17 -0.46 7.75
N GLY A 139 14.45 0.50 7.14
CA GLY A 139 14.98 1.33 6.05
C GLY A 139 14.87 0.75 4.63
N GLN A 140 14.32 -0.46 4.46
CA GLN A 140 14.06 -1.09 3.15
C GLN A 140 12.56 -1.37 2.93
N PRO A 141 11.73 -0.33 2.73
CA PRO A 141 10.27 -0.48 2.66
C PRO A 141 9.81 -1.33 1.47
N GLU A 142 10.56 -1.36 0.38
CA GLU A 142 10.23 -2.16 -0.82
C GLU A 142 10.25 -3.66 -0.54
N TYR A 143 11.21 -4.13 0.27
CA TYR A 143 11.28 -5.54 0.63
C TYR A 143 10.13 -5.95 1.57
N LEU A 144 9.83 -5.10 2.55
CA LEU A 144 8.68 -5.28 3.44
C LEU A 144 7.37 -5.33 2.66
N ARG A 145 7.15 -4.40 1.71
CA ARG A 145 5.98 -4.41 0.83
C ARG A 145 5.88 -5.68 0.00
N LYS A 146 7.00 -6.16 -0.54
CA LYS A 146 7.04 -7.41 -1.29
C LYS A 146 6.64 -8.60 -0.43
N LYS A 147 7.17 -8.70 0.80
CA LYS A 147 6.82 -9.75 1.76
C LYS A 147 5.34 -9.67 2.18
N MET A 148 4.85 -8.47 2.49
CA MET A 148 3.43 -8.27 2.78
C MET A 148 2.53 -8.69 1.60
N HIS A 149 2.94 -8.42 0.36
CA HIS A 149 2.19 -8.86 -0.82
C HIS A 149 2.20 -10.39 -0.97
N GLU A 150 3.33 -11.03 -0.72
CA GLU A 150 3.46 -12.50 -0.77
C GLU A 150 2.56 -13.18 0.27
N VAL A 151 2.53 -12.64 1.50
CA VAL A 151 1.62 -13.06 2.56
C VAL A 151 0.16 -12.78 2.18
N SER A 152 -0.15 -11.59 1.64
CA SER A 152 -1.52 -11.20 1.29
C SER A 152 -2.14 -12.09 0.21
N LEU A 153 -1.36 -12.54 -0.77
CA LEU A 153 -1.81 -13.50 -1.78
C LEU A 153 -2.27 -14.82 -1.14
N ARG A 154 -1.62 -15.24 -0.05
CA ARG A 154 -1.92 -16.48 0.66
C ARG A 154 -3.19 -16.37 1.52
N ILE A 155 -3.34 -15.27 2.24
CA ILE A 155 -4.48 -15.00 3.13
C ILE A 155 -5.67 -14.32 2.43
N SER A 156 -5.56 -14.05 1.12
CA SER A 156 -6.56 -13.34 0.30
C SER A 156 -7.97 -13.95 0.32
N ARG A 157 -8.12 -15.21 0.74
CA ARG A 157 -9.44 -15.85 0.91
C ARG A 157 -10.17 -15.40 2.17
N VAL A 158 -9.44 -14.93 3.18
CA VAL A 158 -10.00 -14.45 4.45
C VAL A 158 -10.26 -12.95 4.38
N PHE A 159 -9.37 -12.23 3.70
CA PHE A 159 -9.60 -10.86 3.24
C PHE A 159 -10.34 -10.88 1.92
N ASP A 160 -11.54 -11.46 1.85
CA ASP A 160 -12.43 -11.15 0.73
C ASP A 160 -12.81 -9.67 0.90
N PRO A 161 -12.21 -8.75 0.14
CA PRO A 161 -12.62 -7.37 0.21
C PRO A 161 -13.93 -7.38 -0.54
N ASP A 162 -15.04 -7.50 0.18
CA ASP A 162 -16.30 -7.09 -0.39
C ASP A 162 -16.09 -5.60 -0.73
N GLN A 163 -15.68 -5.31 -1.97
CA GLN A 163 -15.31 -3.97 -2.43
C GLN A 163 -16.53 -3.02 -2.35
N ARG A 164 -17.70 -3.58 -2.03
CA ARG A 164 -18.96 -2.90 -1.77
C ARG A 164 -19.30 -2.78 -0.29
N ALA A 165 -18.59 -3.45 0.62
CA ALA A 165 -18.75 -3.29 2.06
C ALA A 165 -18.29 -1.90 2.45
N ARG A 166 -19.27 -1.02 2.64
CA ARG A 166 -19.09 0.33 3.13
C ARG A 166 -18.62 0.25 4.59
N ILE A 167 -17.47 0.85 4.89
CA ILE A 167 -16.85 0.84 6.22
C ILE A 167 -17.84 1.36 7.29
N CYS A 168 -18.61 2.40 6.96
CA CYS A 168 -19.74 2.89 7.75
C CYS A 168 -20.92 3.17 6.80
N PRO A 169 -21.90 2.27 6.64
CA PRO A 169 -22.97 2.45 5.65
C PRO A 169 -23.74 3.77 5.82
N GLU A 170 -23.88 4.27 7.05
CA GLU A 170 -24.53 5.55 7.40
C GLU A 170 -23.79 6.77 6.84
N ALA A 171 -22.46 6.73 6.79
CA ALA A 171 -21.65 7.85 6.29
C ALA A 171 -21.83 8.07 4.78
N TYR A 172 -22.20 7.03 4.04
CA TYR A 172 -22.43 7.08 2.59
C TYR A 172 -23.90 7.31 2.21
N GLN A 173 -24.82 7.45 3.17
CA GLN A 173 -26.25 7.73 2.89
C GLN A 173 -26.48 9.18 2.46
N CYS A 174 -25.64 10.10 2.94
CA CYS A 174 -25.73 11.53 2.66
C CYS A 174 -24.58 12.06 1.77
N THR A 175 -23.71 11.18 1.27
CA THR A 175 -22.67 11.57 0.32
C THR A 175 -23.27 11.76 -1.06
N ASP A 176 -23.00 12.91 -1.66
CA ASP A 176 -23.41 13.23 -3.02
C ASP A 176 -22.74 12.25 -4.01
N GLY A 177 -23.50 11.27 -4.49
CA GLY A 177 -23.04 10.22 -5.41
C GLY A 177 -22.86 10.69 -6.85
N ARG A 178 -22.89 12.00 -7.09
CA ARG A 178 -22.61 12.57 -8.40
C ARG A 178 -21.14 12.33 -8.73
N ASP A 179 -20.91 11.83 -9.94
CA ASP A 179 -19.58 11.70 -10.51
C ASP A 179 -19.02 13.11 -10.75
N LEU A 180 -18.26 13.62 -9.77
CA LEU A 180 -17.63 14.95 -9.83
C LEU A 180 -16.53 15.02 -10.89
N ILE A 181 -16.19 13.88 -11.50
CA ILE A 181 -15.29 13.80 -12.65
C ILE A 181 -16.13 14.13 -13.89
N GLU A 182 -16.18 15.41 -14.22
CA GLU A 182 -16.80 15.89 -15.45
C GLU A 182 -16.19 15.14 -16.65
N ARG A 183 -16.99 14.32 -17.36
CA ARG A 183 -16.52 13.48 -18.45
C ARG A 183 -15.77 14.33 -19.49
N PRO A 184 -14.45 14.13 -19.72
CA PRO A 184 -13.68 14.96 -20.64
C PRO A 184 -14.10 14.80 -22.11
N GLY A 185 -14.96 13.82 -22.42
CA GLY A 185 -15.38 13.49 -23.78
C GLY A 185 -16.03 14.64 -24.55
N LEU A 186 -16.81 15.51 -23.89
CA LEU A 186 -17.47 16.62 -24.60
C LEU A 186 -16.48 17.74 -24.98
N LYS A 187 -15.48 18.00 -24.11
CA LYS A 187 -14.44 19.01 -24.37
C LYS A 187 -13.43 18.52 -25.41
N VAL A 188 -13.17 17.22 -25.48
CA VAL A 188 -12.31 16.63 -26.52
C VAL A 188 -13.00 16.67 -27.89
N LEU A 189 -14.32 16.47 -27.96
CA LEU A 189 -15.07 16.53 -29.21
C LEU A 189 -15.07 17.94 -29.83
N THR A 190 -15.25 18.99 -29.01
CA THR A 190 -15.22 20.39 -29.51
C THR A 190 -13.83 20.79 -30.01
N ILE A 191 -12.77 20.34 -29.33
CA ILE A 191 -11.38 20.54 -29.79
C ILE A 191 -11.15 19.82 -31.12
N GLY A 192 -11.63 18.58 -31.26
CA GLY A 192 -11.52 17.80 -32.49
C GLY A 192 -12.20 18.46 -33.69
N ILE A 193 -13.43 18.97 -33.52
CA ILE A 193 -14.17 19.66 -34.60
C ILE A 193 -13.45 20.93 -35.03
N SER A 194 -12.91 21.69 -34.07
CA SER A 194 -12.17 22.93 -34.35
C SER A 194 -10.91 22.66 -35.17
N PHE A 195 -10.19 21.58 -34.88
CA PHE A 195 -8.99 21.18 -35.61
C PHE A 195 -9.30 20.76 -37.05
N VAL A 196 -10.36 19.97 -37.25
CA VAL A 196 -10.80 19.57 -38.61
C VAL A 196 -11.24 20.78 -39.42
N GLY A 197 -11.96 21.72 -38.80
CA GLY A 197 -12.34 22.98 -39.45
C GLY A 197 -11.14 23.80 -39.92
N LEU A 198 -10.11 23.93 -39.06
CA LEU A 198 -8.87 24.63 -39.41
C LEU A 198 -8.14 23.94 -40.57
N CYS A 199 -8.04 22.61 -40.57
CA CYS A 199 -7.42 21.85 -41.65
C CYS A 199 -8.14 22.07 -42.99
N LEU A 200 -9.47 22.09 -43.00
CA LEU A 200 -10.26 22.34 -44.22
C LEU A 200 -10.04 23.75 -44.77
N VAL A 201 -9.97 24.76 -43.89
CA VAL A 201 -9.69 26.14 -44.32
C VAL A 201 -8.30 26.25 -44.94
N VAL A 202 -7.28 25.65 -44.33
CA VAL A 202 -5.91 25.63 -44.88
C VAL A 202 -5.87 24.94 -46.24
N LEU A 203 -6.56 23.80 -46.40
CA LEU A 203 -6.66 23.10 -47.67
C LEU A 203 -7.38 23.93 -48.74
N ALA A 204 -8.46 24.61 -48.38
CA ALA A 204 -9.20 25.47 -49.32
C ALA A 204 -8.35 26.66 -49.78
N VAL A 205 -7.65 27.33 -48.86
CA VAL A 205 -6.74 28.43 -49.19
C VAL A 205 -5.60 27.94 -50.08
N ASN A 206 -4.99 26.79 -49.77
CA ASN A 206 -3.94 26.21 -50.59
C ASN A 206 -4.45 25.88 -52.00
N PHE A 207 -5.65 25.31 -52.12
CA PHE A 207 -6.26 25.01 -53.41
C PHE A 207 -6.54 26.27 -54.25
N LEU A 208 -7.06 27.33 -53.62
CA LEU A 208 -7.30 28.61 -54.30
C LEU A 208 -5.98 29.26 -54.74
N LEU A 209 -4.95 29.24 -53.89
CA LEU A 209 -3.62 29.73 -54.23
C LEU A 209 -2.98 28.91 -55.37
N PHE A 210 -3.19 27.61 -55.39
CA PHE A 210 -2.70 26.75 -56.46
C PHE A 210 -3.39 27.05 -57.79
N GLN A 211 -4.71 27.29 -57.79
CA GLN A 211 -5.43 27.71 -58.99
C GLN A 211 -4.96 29.07 -59.51
N THR A 212 -4.82 30.08 -58.63
CA THR A 212 -4.37 31.40 -59.06
C THR A 212 -2.92 31.37 -59.54
N ALA A 213 -2.04 30.62 -58.88
CA ALA A 213 -0.67 30.42 -59.34
C ALA A 213 -0.61 29.68 -60.68
N SER A 214 -1.45 28.66 -60.88
CA SER A 214 -1.52 27.92 -62.14
C SER A 214 -2.04 28.77 -63.30
N HIS A 215 -3.04 29.62 -63.05
CA HIS A 215 -3.52 30.60 -64.04
C HIS A 215 -2.45 31.64 -64.39
N GLY A 216 -1.77 32.21 -63.39
CA GLY A 216 -0.68 33.15 -63.61
C GLY A 216 0.49 32.53 -64.38
N LEU A 217 0.84 31.28 -64.10
CA LEU A 217 1.88 30.56 -64.84
C LEU A 217 1.46 30.28 -66.29
N ALA A 218 0.20 29.91 -66.52
CA ALA A 218 -0.33 29.66 -67.87
C ALA A 218 -0.40 30.94 -68.72
N GLU A 219 -0.70 32.07 -68.09
CA GLU A 219 -0.74 33.38 -68.74
C GLU A 219 0.67 33.88 -69.09
N ALA A 220 1.63 33.78 -68.16
CA ALA A 220 3.04 34.09 -68.41
C ALA A 220 3.65 33.17 -69.49
N LEU A 221 3.30 31.88 -69.51
CA LEU A 221 3.75 30.96 -70.54
C LEU A 221 3.19 31.33 -71.92
N ARG A 222 1.93 31.75 -72.01
CA ARG A 222 1.32 32.24 -73.26
C ARG A 222 1.95 33.53 -73.76
N GLU A 223 2.28 34.45 -72.86
CA GLU A 223 2.95 35.71 -73.18
C GLU A 223 4.35 35.45 -73.77
N ILE A 224 5.13 34.56 -73.15
CA ILE A 224 6.44 34.14 -73.68
C ILE A 224 6.28 33.48 -75.06
N LEU A 225 5.29 32.60 -75.24
CA LEU A 225 5.04 31.91 -76.50
C LEU A 225 4.63 32.89 -77.62
N GLN A 226 3.88 33.94 -77.28
CA GLN A 226 3.55 35.02 -78.22
C GLN A 226 4.75 35.91 -78.56
N HIS A 227 5.62 36.18 -77.60
CA HIS A 227 6.84 36.96 -77.83
C HIS A 227 7.85 36.19 -78.70
N ASP A 228 7.99 34.87 -78.51
CA ASP A 228 8.87 34.02 -79.32
C ASP A 228 8.37 33.87 -80.77
N LEU A 229 7.04 33.82 -80.96
CA LEU A 229 6.41 33.86 -82.29
C LEU A 229 6.63 35.20 -83.03
N TRP A 230 6.86 36.30 -82.31
CA TRP A 230 7.17 37.61 -82.90
C TRP A 230 8.67 37.81 -83.17
N SER A 231 9.55 37.09 -82.46
CA SER A 231 11.01 37.13 -82.62
C SER A 231 11.54 36.22 -83.75
N GLY A 232 10.69 35.35 -84.31
CA GLY A 232 11.07 34.34 -85.32
C GLY A 232 10.82 34.74 -86.78
N LYS A 233 10.68 36.03 -87.11
CA LYS A 233 10.52 36.52 -88.48
C LYS A 233 11.59 37.53 -88.87
#